data_AF-A0A7V3RMH7-F1
#
_entry.id   AF-A0A7V3RMH7-F1
#
_cell.length_a   1.000
_cell.length_b   1.000
_cell.length_c   1.000
_cell.angle_alpha   90.00
_cell.angle_beta   90.00
_cell.angle_gamma   90.00
#
_symmetry.space_group_name_H-M   'P 1'
#
loop_
_entity.id
_entity.type
_entity.pdbx_description
1 polymer ?
#
loop_
_entity_poly.entity_id
_entity_poly.type
_entity_poly.pdbx_seq_one_letter_code
_entity_poly.pdbx_strand_id
1 'polypeptide(L)'
;NAVYDKVLSNLEEVKARGGPIIAVASAGDEEIADHADEVIYVPHVADHLQPLITVVPLQLLAYHIALLCGRDVDKPRNLAKSVTVE
;
A
#
# COMPACT_ATOMS: atom_id res chain seq x y z
N ASN A 1 16.74 -3.59 11.58
CA ASN A 1 16.21 -2.26 11.94
C ASN A 1 14.97 -2.53 12.76
N ALA A 2 14.86 -2.13 14.03
CA ALA A 2 13.86 -2.69 14.95
C ALA A 2 12.39 -2.58 14.49
N VAL A 3 12.10 -1.67 13.56
CA VAL A 3 10.79 -1.55 12.90
C VAL A 3 10.59 -2.61 11.82
N TYR A 4 11.61 -2.87 11.00
CA TYR A 4 11.59 -3.87 9.93
C TYR A 4 11.36 -5.28 10.48
N ASP A 5 12.11 -5.66 11.52
CA ASP A 5 12.01 -6.99 12.13
C ASP A 5 10.60 -7.23 12.72
N LYS A 6 9.95 -6.16 13.23
CA LYS A 6 8.55 -6.21 13.69
C LYS A 6 7.56 -6.32 12.54
N VAL A 7 7.78 -5.59 11.44
CA VAL A 7 6.94 -5.69 10.25
C VAL A 7 6.98 -7.13 9.72
N LEU A 8 8.17 -7.72 9.65
CA LEU A 8 8.34 -9.11 9.21
C LEU A 8 7.58 -10.10 10.09
N SER A 9 7.68 -9.96 11.42
CA SER A 9 6.90 -10.77 12.35
C SER A 9 5.39 -10.65 12.11
N ASN A 10 4.89 -9.43 11.84
CA ASN A 10 3.48 -9.23 11.54
C ASN A 10 3.06 -9.87 10.21
N LEU A 11 3.93 -9.86 9.19
CA LEU A 11 3.67 -10.52 7.90
C LEU A 11 3.52 -12.03 8.09
N GLU A 12 4.41 -12.66 8.87
CA GLU A 12 4.32 -14.09 9.18
C GLU A 12 3.01 -14.45 9.90
N GLU A 13 2.52 -13.60 10.80
CA GLU A 13 1.22 -13.81 11.46
C GLU A 13 0.04 -13.77 10.48
N VAL A 14 0.08 -12.87 9.49
CA VAL A 14 -0.96 -12.77 8.44
C VAL A 14 -0.88 -13.98 7.51
N LYS A 15 0.33 -14.37 7.11
CA LYS A 15 0.61 -15.52 6.24
C LYS A 15 0.14 -16.83 6.88
N ALA A 16 0.40 -17.01 8.18
CA ALA A 16 -0.06 -18.17 8.95
C ALA A 16 -1.59 -18.30 9.00
N ARG A 17 -2.33 -17.20 8.77
CA ARG A 17 -3.79 -17.17 8.69
C ARG A 17 -4.33 -17.28 7.25
N GLY A 18 -3.45 -17.43 6.26
CA GLY A 18 -3.80 -17.47 4.84
C GLY A 18 -4.28 -16.14 4.29
N GLY A 19 -3.94 -15.01 4.92
CA GLY A 19 -4.23 -13.69 4.39
C GLY A 19 -3.27 -13.36 3.24
N PRO A 20 -3.76 -12.87 2.08
CA PRO A 20 -2.89 -12.44 1.00
C PRO A 20 -2.12 -11.18 1.39
N ILE A 21 -0.84 -11.13 1.01
CA ILE A 21 0.09 -10.06 1.35
C ILE A 21 0.58 -9.38 0.07
N ILE A 22 0.29 -8.09 -0.06
CA ILE A 22 0.90 -7.21 -1.06
C ILE A 22 1.87 -6.28 -0.34
N ALA A 23 3.16 -6.43 -0.58
CA ALA A 23 4.18 -5.57 0.00
C ALA A 23 4.49 -4.37 -0.90
N VAL A 24 4.74 -3.20 -0.30
CA VAL A 24 5.33 -2.04 -0.98
C VAL A 24 6.73 -1.88 -0.43
N ALA A 25 7.74 -2.05 -1.27
CA ALA A 25 9.14 -2.11 -0.86
C ALA A 25 10.02 -1.24 -1.75
N SER A 26 11.16 -0.81 -1.23
CA SER A 26 12.15 -0.09 -2.03
C SER A 26 12.86 -1.06 -2.99
N ALA A 27 13.17 -0.59 -4.20
CA ALA A 27 13.92 -1.37 -5.18
C ALA A 27 15.26 -1.84 -4.58
N GLY A 28 15.54 -3.14 -4.68
CA GLY A 28 16.72 -3.79 -4.09
C GLY A 28 16.47 -4.51 -2.77
N ASP A 29 15.27 -4.39 -2.18
CA ASP A 29 14.84 -5.24 -1.07
C ASP A 29 14.30 -6.57 -1.61
N GLU A 30 15.20 -7.53 -1.85
CA GLU A 30 14.84 -8.85 -2.39
C GLU A 30 14.28 -9.79 -1.31
N GLU A 31 14.61 -9.56 -0.04
CA GLU A 31 14.18 -10.41 1.08
C GLU A 31 12.66 -10.39 1.25
N ILE A 32 12.03 -9.23 1.07
CA ILE A 32 10.57 -9.09 1.23
C ILE A 32 9.77 -9.97 0.27
N ALA A 33 10.34 -10.37 -0.88
CA ALA A 33 9.69 -11.23 -1.86
C ALA A 33 9.45 -12.65 -1.33
N ASP A 34 10.23 -13.12 -0.35
CA ASP A 34 10.01 -14.43 0.27
C ASP A 34 8.83 -14.41 1.27
N HIS A 35 8.44 -13.21 1.71
CA HIS A 35 7.45 -13.00 2.77
C HIS A 35 6.09 -12.47 2.27
N ALA A 36 6.01 -12.02 1.01
CA ALA A 36 4.79 -11.49 0.41
C ALA A 36 4.35 -12.32 -0.81
N ASP A 37 3.04 -12.31 -1.11
CA ASP A 37 2.51 -12.95 -2.33
C ASP A 37 2.78 -12.09 -3.57
N GLU A 38 2.75 -10.78 -3.41
CA GLU A 38 3.04 -9.79 -4.45
C GLU A 38 3.88 -8.65 -3.88
N VAL A 39 4.79 -8.11 -4.68
CA VAL A 39 5.65 -6.98 -4.28
C VAL A 39 5.56 -5.86 -5.31
N ILE A 40 5.24 -4.65 -4.84
CA ILE A 40 5.30 -3.42 -5.62
C ILE A 40 6.57 -2.68 -5.24
N TYR A 41 7.57 -2.76 -6.10
CA TYR A 41 8.82 -2.03 -5.92
C TYR A 41 8.68 -0.55 -6.28
N VAL A 42 9.12 0.32 -5.38
CA VAL A 42 9.25 1.75 -5.61
C VAL A 42 10.72 2.17 -5.65
N PRO A 43 11.09 3.25 -6.34
CA PRO A 43 12.47 3.73 -6.35
C PRO A 43 12.96 4.02 -4.94
N HIS A 44 14.23 3.71 -4.68
CA HIS A 44 14.88 4.15 -3.45
C HIS A 44 15.00 5.69 -3.45
N VAL A 45 14.48 6.33 -2.42
CA VAL A 45 14.57 7.77 -2.20
C VAL A 45 15.06 8.06 -0.78
N ALA A 46 15.35 9.33 -0.46
CA ALA A 46 15.65 9.71 0.91
C ALA A 46 14.45 9.43 1.83
N ASP A 47 14.68 8.99 3.07
CA ASP A 47 13.64 8.54 4.00
C ASP A 47 12.47 9.52 4.17
N HIS A 48 12.76 10.83 4.18
CA HIS A 48 11.72 11.88 4.31
C HIS A 48 10.83 12.03 3.08
N LEU A 49 11.27 11.55 1.91
CA LEU A 49 10.48 11.48 0.68
C LEU A 49 9.75 10.15 0.50
N GLN A 50 10.12 9.12 1.28
CA GLN A 50 9.52 7.79 1.18
C GLN A 50 7.97 7.83 1.24
N PRO A 51 7.33 8.61 2.14
CA PRO A 51 5.86 8.67 2.20
C PRO A 51 5.20 9.21 0.92
N LEU A 52 5.88 10.10 0.19
CA LEU A 52 5.37 10.65 -1.07
C LEU A 52 5.42 9.63 -2.21
N ILE A 53 6.42 8.75 -2.19
CA ILE A 53 6.57 7.73 -3.23
C ILE A 53 5.67 6.52 -2.94
N THR A 54 5.59 6.09 -1.69
CA THR A 54 4.81 4.90 -1.31
C THR A 54 3.30 5.11 -1.41
N VAL A 55 2.79 6.34 -1.40
CA VAL A 55 1.35 6.61 -1.57
C VAL A 55 0.86 6.42 -3.01
N VAL A 56 1.73 6.58 -4.01
CA VAL A 56 1.38 6.48 -5.43
C VAL A 56 0.79 5.11 -5.80
N PRO A 57 1.44 3.96 -5.48
CA PRO A 57 0.85 2.66 -5.77
C PRO A 57 -0.45 2.41 -5.00
N LEU A 58 -0.61 2.97 -3.80
CA LEU A 58 -1.84 2.84 -3.02
C LEU A 58 -3.01 3.62 -3.65
N GLN A 59 -2.73 4.80 -4.21
CA GLN A 59 -3.71 5.57 -4.99
C GLN A 59 -4.13 4.82 -6.25
N LEU A 60 -3.17 4.22 -6.98
CA LEU A 60 -3.45 3.41 -8.16
C LEU A 60 -4.25 2.14 -7.82
N LEU A 61 -3.92 1.47 -6.72
CA LEU A 61 -4.66 0.31 -6.22
C LEU A 61 -6.13 0.68 -5.96
N ALA A 62 -6.37 1.77 -5.22
CA ALA A 62 -7.72 2.25 -4.95
C ALA A 62 -8.48 2.62 -6.24
N TYR A 63 -7.82 3.30 -7.18
CA TYR A 63 -8.37 3.66 -8.48
C TYR A 63 -8.81 2.43 -9.29
N HIS A 64 -7.93 1.44 -9.44
CA HIS A 64 -8.23 0.24 -10.21
C HIS A 64 -9.31 -0.62 -9.55
N ILE A 65 -9.32 -0.73 -8.21
CA ILE A 65 -10.41 -1.40 -7.49
C ILE A 65 -11.74 -0.68 -7.73
N ALA A 66 -11.77 0.66 -7.67
CA ALA A 66 -12.98 1.43 -7.91
C ALA A 66 -13.53 1.18 -9.33
N LEU A 67 -12.67 1.14 -10.35
CA LEU A 67 -13.06 0.80 -11.73
C LEU A 67 -13.62 -0.62 -11.83
N LEU A 68 -12.92 -1.61 -11.28
CA LEU A 68 -13.35 -3.02 -11.29
C LEU A 68 -14.69 -3.21 -10.57
N CYS A 69 -14.95 -2.43 -9.53
CA CYS A 69 -16.21 -2.44 -8.79
C CYS A 69 -17.31 -1.55 -9.40
N GLY A 70 -17.07 -0.90 -10.55
CA GLY A 70 -18.03 0.00 -11.20
C GLY A 70 -18.42 1.20 -10.32
N ARG A 71 -17.47 1.76 -9.57
CA ARG A 71 -17.68 2.92 -8.69
C ARG A 71 -17.30 4.22 -9.39
N ASP A 72 -18.01 5.29 -9.03
CA ASP A 72 -17.64 6.65 -9.45
C ASP A 72 -16.38 7.08 -8.70
N VAL A 73 -15.27 7.18 -9.44
CA VAL A 73 -13.96 7.55 -8.90
C VAL A 73 -13.89 9.03 -8.54
N ASP A 74 -14.51 9.88 -9.35
CA ASP A 74 -14.43 11.35 -9.18
C ASP A 74 -15.43 11.85 -8.14
N LYS A 75 -16.57 11.16 -8.00
CA LYS A 75 -17.65 11.50 -7.07
C LYS A 75 -18.06 10.29 -6.24
N PRO A 76 -17.19 9.81 -5.33
CA PRO A 76 -17.53 8.74 -4.41
C PRO A 76 -18.75 9.11 -3.57
N ARG A 77 -19.60 8.11 -3.28
CA ARG A 77 -20.85 8.33 -2.53
C ARG A 77 -20.57 9.04 -1.20
N ASN A 78 -21.47 9.95 -0.81
CA ASN A 78 -21.46 10.63 0.48
C ASN A 78 -20.23 11.52 0.75
N LEU A 79 -19.40 11.82 -0.26
CA LEU A 79 -18.24 12.69 -0.10
C LEU A 79 -18.41 14.00 -0.87
N ALA A 80 -17.88 15.07 -0.28
CA ALA A 80 -17.73 16.37 -0.91
C ALA A 80 -16.23 16.69 -1.03
N LYS A 81 -15.85 17.48 -2.04
CA LYS A 81 -14.45 17.89 -2.21
C LYS A 81 -13.92 18.71 -1.02
N SER A 82 -14.82 19.47 -0.39
CA SER A 82 -14.60 20.24 0.84
C SER A 82 -15.94 20.33 1.56
N VAL A 83 -15.95 20.17 2.88
CA VAL A 83 -17.14 20.41 3.71
C VAL A 83 -17.06 21.87 4.16
N THR A 84 -18.00 22.69 3.73
CA THR A 84 -17.97 24.16 3.94
C THR A 84 -19.10 24.65 4.85
N VAL A 85 -19.83 23.74 5.50
CA VAL A 85 -20.93 24.05 6.42
C VAL A 85 -20.66 23.38 7.77
N GLU A 86 -20.97 24.08 8.86
CA GLU A 86 -20.99 23.55 10.23
C GLU A 86 -22.24 22.69 10.47
#